data_AF-A0A957TGU6-F1
#
_entry.id   AF-A0A957TGU6-F1
#
_cell.length_a   1.000
_cell.length_b   1.000
_cell.length_c   1.000
_cell.angle_alpha   90.00
_cell.angle_beta   90.00
_cell.angle_gamma   90.00
#
_symmetry.space_group_name_H-M   'P 1'
#
loop_
_entity.id
_entity.type
_entity.pdbx_description
1 polymer ?
#
loop_
_entity_poly.entity_id
_entity_poly.type
_entity_poly.pdbx_seq_one_letter_code
_entity_poly.pdbx_strand_id
1 'polypeptide(L)'
;TLSRLYHHSPTHYRRLTDFALHYSLLTLLAVAAIGVGITPVLLQFVYGNDFLDSAHVLQILLWTAPFYLLESYTQTVLMVERHPLHSLLISGVHLVTLALLLPLFVSSAPTLFPGSALPVIGALGAAIAVLVASALGATMSIHLQRRWQLPGRLRHGWRVALLVLASSLFSLYGPLHWLARVVLNGLLFLVGGWLSRVVVYEDWQQIERVLRRGKRPQPANSS
;
A
#
# COMPACT_ATOMS: atom_id res chain seq x y z
N THR A 1 14.25 6.03 -19.18
CA THR A 1 14.39 5.36 -17.87
C THR A 1 14.41 6.41 -16.76
N LEU A 2 13.86 6.11 -15.59
CA LEU A 2 13.79 7.04 -14.44
C LEU A 2 15.18 7.60 -14.05
N SER A 3 16.23 6.80 -14.20
CA SER A 3 17.62 7.24 -14.04
C SER A 3 18.01 8.42 -14.94
N ARG A 4 17.59 8.46 -16.22
CA ARG A 4 17.87 9.62 -17.09
C ARG A 4 17.13 10.88 -16.61
N LEU A 5 15.87 10.72 -16.19
CA LEU A 5 15.06 11.83 -15.68
C LEU A 5 15.65 12.42 -14.39
N TYR A 6 16.15 11.55 -13.50
CA TYR A 6 16.85 11.94 -12.27
C TYR A 6 18.04 12.89 -12.56
N HIS A 7 18.84 12.58 -13.59
CA HIS A 7 20.01 13.39 -13.94
C HIS A 7 19.66 14.67 -14.70
N HIS A 8 18.66 14.66 -15.59
CA HIS A 8 18.36 15.82 -16.45
C HIS A 8 17.37 16.80 -15.82
N SER A 9 16.48 16.33 -14.95
CA SER A 9 15.47 17.18 -14.32
C SER A 9 15.07 16.65 -12.93
N PRO A 10 15.94 16.82 -11.92
CA PRO A 10 15.74 16.26 -10.58
C PRO A 10 14.45 16.79 -9.93
N THR A 11 14.04 18.01 -10.23
CA THR A 11 12.78 18.60 -9.75
C THR A 11 11.55 17.89 -10.32
N HIS A 12 11.54 17.57 -11.61
CA HIS A 12 10.45 16.82 -12.24
C HIS A 12 10.43 15.37 -11.76
N TYR A 13 11.60 14.75 -11.60
CA TYR A 13 11.71 13.41 -11.03
C TYR A 13 11.06 13.34 -9.64
N ARG A 14 11.48 14.20 -8.70
CA ARG A 14 10.94 14.20 -7.33
C ARG A 14 9.42 14.39 -7.30
N ARG A 15 8.91 15.35 -8.08
CA ARG A 15 7.46 15.60 -8.17
C ARG A 15 6.70 14.39 -8.72
N LEU A 16 7.22 13.75 -9.76
CA LEU A 16 6.58 12.58 -10.36
C LEU A 16 6.56 11.40 -9.40
N THR A 17 7.66 11.15 -8.68
CA THR A 17 7.76 10.04 -7.74
C THR A 17 6.92 10.29 -6.48
N ASP A 18 6.91 11.53 -5.96
CA ASP A 18 6.01 11.95 -4.87
C ASP A 18 4.54 11.72 -5.27
N PHE A 19 4.16 12.19 -6.47
CA PHE A 19 2.82 12.00 -7.02
C PHE A 19 2.48 10.51 -7.16
N ALA A 20 3.34 9.73 -7.82
CA ALA A 20 3.10 8.32 -8.07
C ALA A 20 2.92 7.52 -6.77
N LEU A 21 3.79 7.71 -5.78
CA LEU A 21 3.67 7.03 -4.49
C LEU A 21 2.38 7.44 -3.77
N HIS A 22 2.13 8.75 -3.67
CA HIS A 22 0.99 9.28 -2.92
C HIS A 22 -0.34 8.76 -3.47
N TYR A 23 -0.58 8.89 -4.77
CA TYR A 23 -1.84 8.46 -5.37
C TYR A 23 -1.98 6.93 -5.45
N SER A 24 -0.88 6.20 -5.68
CA SER A 24 -0.92 4.73 -5.64
C SER A 24 -1.25 4.23 -4.23
N LEU A 25 -0.62 4.82 -3.20
CA LEU A 25 -0.88 4.43 -1.82
C LEU A 25 -2.31 4.76 -1.40
N LEU A 26 -2.82 5.95 -1.74
CA LEU A 26 -4.21 6.32 -1.47
C LEU A 26 -5.19 5.36 -2.13
N THR A 27 -4.92 4.98 -3.38
CA THR A 27 -5.78 4.04 -4.12
C THR A 27 -5.78 2.66 -3.45
N LEU A 28 -4.60 2.13 -3.10
CA LEU A 28 -4.50 0.82 -2.42
C LEU A 28 -5.12 0.86 -1.02
N LEU A 29 -4.96 1.94 -0.28
CA LEU A 29 -5.59 2.11 1.03
C LEU A 29 -7.12 2.18 0.92
N ALA A 30 -7.66 2.86 -0.09
CA ALA A 30 -9.10 2.87 -0.36
C ALA A 30 -9.60 1.46 -0.70
N VAL A 31 -8.89 0.75 -1.59
CA VAL A 31 -9.24 -0.62 -1.98
C VAL A 31 -9.19 -1.56 -0.77
N ALA A 32 -8.17 -1.45 0.09
CA ALA A 32 -8.09 -2.27 1.31
C ALA A 32 -9.25 -1.97 2.28
N ALA A 33 -9.50 -0.69 2.58
CA ALA A 33 -10.57 -0.27 3.49
C ALA A 33 -11.96 -0.70 3.00
N ILE A 34 -12.25 -0.51 1.71
CA ILE A 34 -13.51 -0.97 1.09
C ILE A 34 -13.55 -2.49 1.06
N GLY A 35 -12.49 -3.11 0.57
CA GLY A 35 -12.35 -4.56 0.37
C GLY A 35 -12.68 -5.34 1.63
N VAL A 36 -12.17 -4.91 2.79
CA VAL A 36 -12.38 -5.58 4.08
C VAL A 36 -13.87 -5.86 4.36
N GLY A 37 -14.76 -4.90 4.13
CA GLY A 37 -16.19 -5.07 4.42
C GLY A 37 -16.97 -5.86 3.37
N ILE A 38 -16.43 -6.04 2.17
CA ILE A 38 -17.06 -6.78 1.07
C ILE A 38 -16.47 -8.17 0.84
N THR A 39 -15.28 -8.45 1.37
CA THR A 39 -14.58 -9.73 1.22
C THR A 39 -15.47 -10.96 1.50
N PRO A 40 -16.26 -11.04 2.59
CA PRO A 40 -17.12 -12.20 2.83
C PRO A 40 -18.14 -12.42 1.70
N VAL A 41 -18.75 -11.33 1.20
CA VAL A 41 -19.75 -11.38 0.12
C VAL A 41 -19.09 -11.79 -1.19
N LEU A 42 -17.91 -11.26 -1.50
CA LEU A 42 -17.15 -11.62 -2.70
C LEU A 42 -16.74 -13.10 -2.68
N LEU A 43 -16.24 -13.61 -1.55
CA LEU A 43 -15.88 -15.01 -1.42
C LEU A 43 -17.11 -15.92 -1.52
N GLN A 44 -18.23 -15.55 -0.87
CA GLN A 44 -19.48 -16.27 -0.99
C GLN A 44 -19.97 -16.33 -2.44
N PHE A 45 -19.86 -15.22 -3.18
CA PHE A 45 -20.28 -15.15 -4.57
C PHE A 45 -19.39 -15.99 -5.51
N VAL A 46 -18.08 -16.00 -5.29
CA VAL A 46 -17.12 -16.70 -6.16
C VAL A 46 -16.97 -18.18 -5.83
N TYR A 47 -16.96 -18.54 -4.54
CA TYR A 47 -16.62 -19.87 -4.05
C TYR A 47 -17.74 -20.56 -3.26
N GLY A 48 -18.86 -19.88 -2.99
CA GLY A 48 -19.95 -20.42 -2.18
C GLY A 48 -19.74 -20.25 -0.66
N ASN A 49 -20.65 -20.82 0.13
CA ASN A 49 -20.69 -20.62 1.59
C ASN A 49 -19.53 -21.28 2.36
N ASP A 50 -18.89 -22.30 1.76
CA ASP A 50 -17.86 -23.11 2.43
C ASP A 50 -16.55 -22.34 2.71
N PHE A 51 -16.38 -21.17 2.11
CA PHE A 51 -15.15 -20.36 2.20
C PHE A 51 -15.29 -19.10 3.06
N LEU A 52 -16.40 -18.94 3.78
CA LEU A 52 -16.61 -17.77 4.64
C LEU A 52 -15.56 -17.66 5.75
N ASP A 53 -15.05 -18.78 6.26
CA ASP A 53 -13.97 -18.78 7.27
C ASP A 53 -12.66 -18.18 6.73
N SER A 54 -12.42 -18.31 5.41
CA SER A 54 -11.26 -17.72 4.73
C SER A 54 -11.39 -16.20 4.53
N ALA A 55 -12.56 -15.61 4.78
CA ALA A 55 -12.76 -14.17 4.63
C ALA A 55 -11.84 -13.36 5.53
N HIS A 56 -11.63 -13.79 6.78
CA HIS A 56 -10.74 -13.13 7.72
C HIS A 56 -9.28 -13.13 7.23
N VAL A 57 -8.84 -14.24 6.64
CA VAL A 57 -7.50 -14.35 6.05
C VAL A 57 -7.33 -13.31 4.93
N LEU A 58 -8.28 -13.25 4.00
CA LEU A 58 -8.21 -12.31 2.88
C LEU A 58 -8.36 -10.84 3.35
N GLN A 59 -9.21 -10.56 4.34
CA GLN A 59 -9.34 -9.23 4.95
C GLN A 59 -8.01 -8.73 5.52
N ILE A 60 -7.24 -9.60 6.20
CA ILE A 60 -5.91 -9.27 6.70
C ILE A 60 -4.94 -9.05 5.54
N LEU A 61 -4.93 -9.95 4.54
CA LEU A 61 -4.02 -9.87 3.41
C LEU A 61 -4.24 -8.63 2.54
N LEU A 62 -5.46 -8.09 2.46
CA LEU A 62 -5.72 -6.82 1.76
C LEU A 62 -4.86 -5.67 2.27
N TRP A 63 -4.53 -5.65 3.56
CA TRP A 63 -3.68 -4.61 4.15
C TRP A 63 -2.19 -4.77 3.81
N THR A 64 -1.77 -5.92 3.28
CA THR A 64 -0.37 -6.14 2.89
C THR A 64 -0.01 -5.33 1.64
N ALA A 65 -0.96 -5.12 0.72
CA ALA A 65 -0.74 -4.42 -0.54
C ALA A 65 -0.20 -2.98 -0.37
N PRO A 66 -0.80 -2.08 0.44
CA PRO A 66 -0.26 -0.73 0.65
C PRO A 66 1.13 -0.74 1.32
N PHE A 67 1.41 -1.70 2.21
CA PHE A 67 2.74 -1.83 2.82
C PHE A 67 3.78 -2.31 1.82
N TYR A 68 3.42 -3.30 1.00
CA TYR A 68 4.28 -3.84 -0.05
C TYR A 68 4.59 -2.79 -1.12
N LEU A 69 3.61 -1.95 -1.51
CA LEU A 69 3.84 -0.82 -2.40
C LEU A 69 4.94 0.10 -1.85
N LEU A 70 4.89 0.44 -0.57
CA LEU A 70 5.85 1.33 0.06
C LEU A 70 7.25 0.72 0.10
N GLU A 71 7.33 -0.58 0.40
CA GLU A 71 8.56 -1.36 0.35
C GLU A 71 9.16 -1.37 -1.07
N SER A 72 8.39 -1.82 -2.06
CA SER A 72 8.83 -1.95 -3.45
C SER A 72 9.24 -0.60 -4.05
N TYR A 73 8.47 0.46 -3.78
CA TYR A 73 8.81 1.82 -4.20
C TYR A 73 10.15 2.26 -3.60
N THR A 74 10.34 2.07 -2.29
CA THR A 74 11.56 2.51 -1.60
C THR A 74 12.78 1.75 -2.08
N GLN A 75 12.66 0.44 -2.26
CA GLN A 75 13.70 -0.40 -2.86
C GLN A 75 14.08 0.12 -4.25
N THR A 76 13.09 0.41 -5.10
CA THR A 76 13.30 0.96 -6.44
C THR A 76 14.04 2.30 -6.40
N VAL A 77 13.62 3.24 -5.55
CA VAL A 77 14.28 4.54 -5.41
C VAL A 77 15.71 4.40 -4.88
N LEU A 78 15.93 3.56 -3.86
CA LEU A 78 17.27 3.28 -3.32
C LEU A 78 18.20 2.68 -4.38
N MET A 79 17.70 1.78 -5.23
CA MET A 79 18.49 1.23 -6.34
C MET A 79 18.86 2.30 -7.37
N VAL A 80 17.91 3.18 -7.73
CA VAL A 80 18.17 4.31 -8.65
C VAL A 80 19.19 5.29 -8.07
N GLU A 81 19.13 5.56 -6.77
CA GLU A 81 20.05 6.46 -6.06
C GLU A 81 21.36 5.79 -5.60
N ARG A 82 21.67 4.58 -6.08
CA ARG A 82 22.91 3.83 -5.81
C ARG A 82 23.12 3.45 -4.34
N HIS A 83 22.03 3.13 -3.63
CA HIS A 83 22.04 2.60 -2.27
C HIS A 83 21.52 1.14 -2.19
N PRO A 84 22.10 0.17 -2.94
CA PRO A 84 21.58 -1.19 -3.05
C PRO A 84 21.60 -1.97 -1.73
N LEU A 85 22.59 -1.73 -0.86
CA LEU A 85 22.66 -2.39 0.45
C LEU A 85 21.46 -2.05 1.34
N HIS A 86 20.94 -0.82 1.25
CA HIS A 86 19.75 -0.42 2.00
C HIS A 86 18.47 -1.01 1.41
N SER A 87 18.43 -1.19 0.09
CA SER A 87 17.34 -1.95 -0.56
C SER A 87 17.33 -3.39 -0.06
N LEU A 88 18.51 -4.03 -0.01
CA LEU A 88 18.66 -5.38 0.52
C LEU A 88 18.28 -5.48 2.00
N LEU A 89 18.58 -4.45 2.80
CA LEU A 89 18.18 -4.39 4.21
C LEU A 89 16.66 -4.43 4.37
N ILE A 90 15.90 -3.69 3.55
CA ILE A 90 14.43 -3.72 3.60
C ILE A 90 13.92 -5.12 3.30
N SER A 91 14.38 -5.74 2.21
CA SER A 91 13.98 -7.11 1.85
C SER A 91 14.41 -8.12 2.92
N GLY A 92 15.60 -7.92 3.50
CA GLY A 92 16.14 -8.74 4.58
C GLY A 92 15.26 -8.69 5.84
N VAL A 93 14.85 -7.49 6.28
CA VAL A 93 13.92 -7.33 7.41
C VAL A 93 12.60 -8.04 7.14
N HIS A 94 12.03 -7.87 5.93
CA HIS A 94 10.79 -8.54 5.55
C HIS A 94 10.94 -10.07 5.61
N LEU A 95 11.95 -10.62 4.94
CA LEU A 95 12.17 -12.07 4.84
C LEU A 95 12.52 -12.70 6.19
N VAL A 96 13.39 -12.06 6.99
CA VAL A 96 13.73 -12.53 8.34
C VAL A 96 12.49 -12.52 9.24
N THR A 97 11.70 -11.45 9.20
CA THR A 97 10.44 -11.38 9.97
C THR A 97 9.51 -12.51 9.56
N LEU A 98 9.32 -12.73 8.25
CA LEU A 98 8.46 -13.78 7.74
C LEU A 98 8.96 -15.18 8.12
N ALA A 99 10.27 -15.42 8.01
CA ALA A 99 10.91 -16.69 8.36
C ALA A 99 10.81 -17.00 9.87
N LEU A 100 10.79 -15.98 10.73
CA LEU A 100 10.60 -16.14 12.17
C LEU A 100 9.12 -16.29 12.56
N LEU A 101 8.22 -15.50 11.95
CA LEU A 101 6.80 -15.47 12.33
C LEU A 101 5.96 -16.59 11.71
N LEU A 102 6.29 -17.07 10.51
CA LEU A 102 5.57 -18.18 9.90
C LEU A 102 5.61 -19.44 10.78
N PRO A 103 6.77 -19.98 11.21
CA PRO A 103 6.78 -21.14 12.10
C PRO A 103 6.14 -20.81 13.45
N LEU A 104 6.23 -19.57 13.94
CA LEU A 104 5.60 -19.18 15.20
C LEU A 104 4.07 -19.20 15.16
N PHE A 105 3.45 -18.82 14.03
CA PHE A 105 2.00 -18.68 13.92
C PHE A 105 1.30 -19.79 13.14
N VAL A 106 2.00 -20.50 12.25
CA VAL A 106 1.43 -21.52 11.36
C VAL A 106 1.65 -22.92 11.90
N SER A 107 2.85 -23.22 12.41
CA SER A 107 3.19 -24.59 12.79
C SER A 107 2.95 -24.84 14.28
N SER A 108 2.41 -26.02 14.58
CA SER A 108 2.47 -26.68 15.88
C SER A 108 3.89 -27.20 16.20
N ALA A 109 4.93 -26.70 15.51
CA ALA A 109 6.25 -27.31 15.47
C ALA A 109 6.92 -27.19 16.85
N PRO A 110 7.06 -28.29 17.61
CA PRO A 110 7.72 -28.28 18.91
C PRO A 110 9.24 -28.04 18.80
N THR A 111 9.77 -27.92 17.59
CA THR A 111 11.19 -28.07 17.27
C THR A 111 12.02 -26.82 17.51
N LEU A 112 11.45 -25.61 17.37
CA LEU A 112 12.20 -24.36 17.60
C LEU A 112 11.97 -23.77 19.00
N PHE A 113 10.81 -23.99 19.59
CA PHE A 113 10.46 -23.47 20.92
C PHE A 113 9.66 -24.51 21.71
N PRO A 114 10.33 -25.55 22.25
CA PRO A 114 9.67 -26.52 23.12
C PRO A 114 9.10 -25.79 24.35
N GLY A 115 7.77 -25.76 24.48
CA GLY A 115 7.04 -25.11 25.57
C GLY A 115 6.23 -23.86 25.20
N SER A 116 6.21 -23.43 23.94
CA SER A 116 5.34 -22.32 23.53
C SER A 116 3.86 -22.77 23.48
N ALA A 117 3.04 -22.27 24.42
CA ALA A 117 1.61 -22.56 24.53
C ALA A 117 0.74 -21.66 23.60
N LEU A 118 1.28 -21.24 22.46
CA LEU A 118 0.54 -20.38 21.54
C LEU A 118 -0.47 -21.23 20.75
N PRO A 119 -1.74 -20.78 20.62
CA PRO A 119 -2.73 -21.50 19.82
C PRO A 119 -2.27 -21.54 18.35
N VAL A 120 -2.47 -22.68 17.69
CA VAL A 120 -2.23 -22.81 16.25
C VAL A 120 -3.35 -22.06 15.52
N ILE A 121 -3.00 -20.95 14.87
CA ILE A 121 -3.96 -20.08 14.18
C ILE A 121 -4.03 -20.42 12.67
N GLY A 122 -3.18 -21.33 12.19
CA GLY A 122 -3.22 -21.87 10.83
C GLY A 122 -3.08 -20.79 9.75
N ALA A 123 -4.00 -20.78 8.77
CA ALA A 123 -3.98 -19.82 7.67
C ALA A 123 -4.13 -18.36 8.13
N LEU A 124 -4.89 -18.11 9.20
CA LEU A 124 -5.03 -16.78 9.78
C LEU A 124 -3.70 -16.35 10.43
N GLY A 125 -2.97 -17.27 11.05
CA GLY A 125 -1.63 -17.03 11.59
C GLY A 125 -0.63 -16.67 10.49
N ALA A 126 -0.68 -17.36 9.34
CA ALA A 126 0.13 -17.01 8.17
C ALA A 126 -0.17 -15.59 7.67
N ALA A 127 -1.45 -15.23 7.58
CA ALA A 127 -1.86 -13.89 7.14
C ALA A 127 -1.34 -12.79 8.08
N ILE A 128 -1.42 -13.01 9.39
CA ILE A 128 -0.87 -12.10 10.40
C ILE A 128 0.66 -12.00 10.25
N ALA A 129 1.36 -13.12 10.05
CA ALA A 129 2.81 -13.13 9.83
C ALA A 129 3.20 -12.23 8.64
N VAL A 130 2.51 -12.39 7.50
CA VAL A 130 2.74 -11.59 6.29
C VAL A 130 2.41 -10.12 6.53
N LEU A 131 1.31 -9.81 7.23
CA LEU A 131 0.95 -8.44 7.56
C LEU A 131 2.01 -7.77 8.43
N VAL A 132 2.49 -8.45 9.48
CA VAL A 132 3.53 -7.93 10.36
C VAL A 132 4.86 -7.76 9.61
N ALA A 133 5.27 -8.72 8.80
CA ALA A 133 6.47 -8.62 7.96
C ALA A 133 6.38 -7.42 7.01
N SER A 134 5.24 -7.23 6.35
CA SER A 134 4.99 -6.09 5.46
C SER A 134 5.00 -4.76 6.23
N ALA A 135 4.39 -4.71 7.41
CA ALA A 135 4.40 -3.51 8.26
C ALA A 135 5.82 -3.14 8.73
N LEU A 136 6.65 -4.13 9.10
CA LEU A 136 8.05 -3.88 9.45
C LEU A 136 8.88 -3.44 8.23
N GLY A 137 8.70 -4.07 7.06
CA GLY A 137 9.32 -3.63 5.81
C GLY A 137 8.93 -2.20 5.44
N ALA A 138 7.65 -1.84 5.58
CA ALA A 138 7.13 -0.50 5.34
C ALA A 138 7.65 0.53 6.36
N THR A 139 7.74 0.20 7.65
CA THR A 139 8.30 1.11 8.66
C THR A 139 9.79 1.36 8.42
N MET A 140 10.57 0.32 8.09
CA MET A 140 11.97 0.45 7.68
C MET A 140 12.10 1.32 6.42
N SER A 141 11.20 1.14 5.45
CA SER A 141 11.13 1.94 4.23
C SER A 141 10.91 3.42 4.54
N ILE A 142 9.93 3.76 5.38
CA ILE A 142 9.68 5.15 5.83
C ILE A 142 10.89 5.71 6.56
N HIS A 143 11.51 4.92 7.45
CA HIS A 143 12.70 5.34 8.19
C HIS A 143 13.85 5.71 7.25
N LEU A 144 14.16 4.85 6.27
CA LEU A 144 15.20 5.10 5.28
C LEU A 144 14.86 6.28 4.36
N GLN A 145 13.62 6.39 3.88
CA GLN A 145 13.18 7.54 3.10
C GLN A 145 13.39 8.87 3.85
N ARG A 146 13.07 8.90 5.16
CA ARG A 146 13.28 10.09 6.00
C ARG A 146 14.75 10.39 6.18
N ARG A 147 15.55 9.37 6.52
CA ARG A 147 17.00 9.48 6.79
C ARG A 147 17.78 9.99 5.57
N TRP A 148 17.45 9.50 4.38
CA TRP A 148 18.14 9.82 3.13
C TRP A 148 17.46 10.92 2.31
N GLN A 149 16.38 11.52 2.84
CA GLN A 149 15.60 12.56 2.17
C GLN A 149 15.12 12.15 0.76
N LEU A 150 14.82 10.86 0.59
CA LEU A 150 14.31 10.33 -0.67
C LEU A 150 12.96 10.99 -1.00
N PRO A 151 12.63 11.16 -2.29
CA PRO A 151 11.28 11.56 -2.67
C PRO A 151 10.28 10.47 -2.26
N GLY A 152 9.08 10.89 -1.84
CA GLY A 152 7.98 10.04 -1.45
C GLY A 152 7.38 10.39 -0.08
N ARG A 153 7.55 11.62 0.42
CA ARG A 153 7.05 11.96 1.76
C ARG A 153 5.53 12.12 1.75
N LEU A 154 4.86 11.27 2.52
CA LEU A 154 3.44 11.44 2.86
C LEU A 154 3.25 12.70 3.72
N ARG A 155 2.95 13.83 3.09
CA ARG A 155 2.76 15.13 3.77
C ARG A 155 1.66 15.13 4.83
N HIS A 156 0.67 14.24 4.70
CA HIS A 156 -0.53 14.20 5.55
C HIS A 156 -0.85 12.81 6.10
N GLY A 157 0.17 12.03 6.48
CA GLY A 157 0.00 10.63 6.90
C GLY A 157 -1.09 10.39 7.94
N TRP A 158 -1.23 11.25 8.95
CA TRP A 158 -2.27 11.10 9.98
C TRP A 158 -3.70 11.33 9.44
N ARG A 159 -3.90 12.25 8.49
CA ARG A 159 -5.22 12.50 7.87
C ARG A 159 -5.64 11.31 7.02
N VAL A 160 -4.68 10.74 6.28
CA VAL A 160 -4.89 9.52 5.51
C VAL A 160 -5.26 8.37 6.45
N ALA A 161 -4.55 8.21 7.57
CA ALA A 161 -4.87 7.19 8.56
C ALA A 161 -6.30 7.32 9.12
N LEU A 162 -6.73 8.55 9.47
CA LEU A 162 -8.11 8.79 9.93
C LEU A 162 -9.15 8.49 8.85
N LEU A 163 -8.90 8.89 7.60
CA LEU A 163 -9.81 8.63 6.48
C LEU A 163 -9.96 7.12 6.23
N VAL A 164 -8.83 6.41 6.24
CA VAL A 164 -8.78 4.95 6.07
C VAL A 164 -9.49 4.24 7.21
N LEU A 165 -9.28 4.69 8.46
CA LEU A 165 -9.98 4.15 9.62
C LEU A 165 -11.49 4.37 9.52
N ALA A 166 -11.93 5.60 9.21
CA ALA A 166 -13.35 5.92 9.04
C ALA A 166 -14.00 5.09 7.92
N SER A 167 -13.33 4.95 6.78
CA SER A 167 -13.81 4.12 5.67
C SER A 167 -13.86 2.63 6.03
N SER A 168 -12.85 2.13 6.74
CA SER A 168 -12.82 0.72 7.18
C SER A 168 -13.96 0.42 8.16
N LEU A 169 -14.18 1.30 9.13
CA LEU A 169 -15.28 1.18 10.08
C LEU A 169 -16.64 1.25 9.38
N PHE A 170 -16.82 2.18 8.45
CA PHE A 170 -18.05 2.28 7.68
C PHE A 170 -18.28 1.04 6.78
N SER A 171 -17.22 0.48 6.19
CA SER A 171 -17.30 -0.74 5.39
C SER A 171 -17.72 -1.96 6.22
N LEU A 172 -17.18 -2.09 7.44
CA LEU A 172 -17.45 -3.20 8.36
C LEU A 172 -18.84 -3.12 9.00
N TYR A 173 -19.24 -1.94 9.49
CA TYR A 173 -20.41 -1.79 10.35
C TYR A 173 -21.61 -1.10 9.67
N GLY A 174 -21.47 -0.64 8.43
CA GLY A 174 -22.54 0.01 7.69
C GLY A 174 -23.73 -0.94 7.45
N PRO A 175 -24.96 -0.63 7.90
CA PRO A 175 -26.13 -1.49 7.75
C PRO A 175 -26.76 -1.35 6.35
N LEU A 176 -25.95 -1.53 5.30
CA LEU A 176 -26.34 -1.28 3.92
C LEU A 176 -26.01 -2.50 3.05
N HIS A 177 -26.76 -2.64 1.95
CA HIS A 177 -26.43 -3.62 0.92
C HIS A 177 -24.98 -3.40 0.42
N TRP A 178 -24.27 -4.47 0.10
CA TRP A 178 -22.83 -4.41 -0.17
C TRP A 178 -22.47 -3.45 -1.32
N LEU A 179 -23.28 -3.42 -2.39
CA LEU A 179 -23.10 -2.46 -3.49
C LEU A 179 -23.19 -1.00 -3.03
N ALA A 180 -24.20 -0.68 -2.22
CA ALA A 180 -24.36 0.66 -1.66
C ALA A 180 -23.19 1.01 -0.73
N ARG A 181 -22.69 0.05 0.05
CA ARG A 181 -21.48 0.23 0.88
C ARG A 181 -20.24 0.54 0.05
N VAL A 182 -20.02 -0.13 -1.08
CA VAL A 182 -18.90 0.15 -1.98
C VAL A 182 -18.99 1.56 -2.54
N VAL A 183 -20.15 1.93 -3.09
CA VAL A 183 -20.36 3.24 -3.71
C VAL A 183 -20.20 4.35 -2.65
N LEU A 184 -20.84 4.22 -1.50
CA LEU A 184 -20.78 5.22 -0.44
C LEU A 184 -19.40 5.31 0.20
N ASN A 185 -18.68 4.20 0.40
CA ASN A 185 -17.28 4.27 0.83
C ASN A 185 -16.39 4.95 -0.22
N GLY A 186 -16.58 4.64 -1.50
CA GLY A 186 -15.86 5.30 -2.58
C GLY A 186 -16.06 6.81 -2.55
N LEU A 187 -17.32 7.25 -2.40
CA LEU A 187 -17.66 8.65 -2.22
C LEU A 187 -17.06 9.25 -0.93
N LEU A 188 -17.14 8.53 0.19
CA LEU A 188 -16.55 8.96 1.47
C LEU A 188 -15.04 9.16 1.34
N PHE A 189 -14.35 8.24 0.67
CA PHE A 189 -12.91 8.31 0.46
C PHE A 189 -12.53 9.47 -0.47
N LEU A 190 -13.29 9.68 -1.56
CA LEU A 190 -13.07 10.79 -2.49
C LEU A 190 -13.34 12.14 -1.84
N VAL A 191 -14.50 12.32 -1.22
CA VAL A 191 -14.90 13.57 -0.55
C VAL A 191 -14.03 13.85 0.65
N GLY A 192 -13.77 12.83 1.49
CA GLY A 192 -12.89 12.95 2.64
C GLY A 192 -11.44 13.24 2.23
N GLY A 193 -10.94 12.62 1.17
CA GLY A 193 -9.64 12.90 0.58
C GLY A 193 -9.52 14.33 0.04
N TRP A 194 -10.59 14.85 -0.57
CA TRP A 194 -10.67 16.23 -1.03
C TRP A 194 -10.71 17.23 0.13
N LEU A 195 -11.60 17.05 1.10
CA LEU A 195 -11.78 17.94 2.25
C LEU A 195 -10.53 17.99 3.15
N SER A 196 -9.86 16.85 3.32
CA SER A 196 -8.62 16.76 4.10
C SER A 196 -7.40 17.34 3.37
N ARG A 197 -7.57 17.81 2.12
CA ARG A 197 -6.50 18.25 1.20
C ARG A 197 -5.44 17.18 0.96
N VAL A 198 -5.84 15.92 1.08
CA VAL A 198 -5.01 14.77 0.73
C VAL A 198 -4.94 14.66 -0.79
N VAL A 199 -6.03 14.91 -1.50
CA VAL A 199 -6.05 15.10 -2.96
C VAL A 199 -5.97 16.59 -3.25
N VAL A 200 -4.91 17.03 -3.93
CA VAL A 200 -4.68 18.46 -4.23
C VAL A 200 -5.01 18.73 -5.69
N TYR A 201 -5.83 19.74 -5.94
CA TYR A 201 -6.23 20.13 -7.31
C TYR A 201 -5.03 20.54 -8.20
N GLU A 202 -3.97 21.09 -7.60
CA GLU A 202 -2.73 21.45 -8.30
C GLU A 202 -2.07 20.25 -9.00
N ASP A 203 -2.15 19.07 -8.40
CA ASP A 203 -1.60 17.84 -8.98
C ASP A 203 -2.36 17.48 -10.27
N TRP A 204 -3.68 17.64 -10.27
CA TRP A 204 -4.52 17.42 -11.45
C TRP A 204 -4.17 18.38 -12.59
N GLN A 205 -3.99 19.67 -12.28
CA GLN A 205 -3.54 20.66 -13.26
C GLN A 205 -2.16 20.32 -13.84
N GLN A 206 -1.30 19.66 -13.08
CA GLN A 206 0.01 19.23 -13.57
C GLN A 206 -0.12 18.07 -14.56
N ILE A 207 -0.96 17.07 -14.25
CA ILE A 207 -1.27 15.96 -15.18
C ILE A 207 -1.87 16.51 -16.48
N GLU A 208 -2.85 17.40 -16.37
CA GLU A 208 -3.51 17.99 -17.51
C GLU A 208 -2.52 18.77 -18.40
N ARG A 209 -1.61 19.54 -17.79
CA ARG A 209 -0.53 20.25 -18.54
C ARG A 209 0.39 19.28 -19.27
N VAL A 210 0.75 18.15 -18.66
CA VAL A 210 1.59 17.11 -19.30
C VAL A 210 0.84 16.47 -20.47
N LEU A 211 -0.42 16.08 -20.27
CA LEU A 211 -1.26 15.47 -21.32
C LEU A 211 -1.51 16.44 -22.49
N ARG A 212 -1.68 17.74 -22.23
CA ARG A 212 -1.83 18.76 -23.28
C ARG A 212 -0.53 19.04 -24.02
N ARG A 213 0.62 19.06 -23.34
CA ARG A 213 1.94 19.29 -23.96
C ARG A 213 2.38 18.12 -24.83
N GLY A 214 2.09 16.87 -24.43
CA GLY A 214 2.41 15.68 -25.23
C GLY A 214 1.69 15.61 -26.58
N LYS A 215 0.60 16.39 -26.77
CA LYS A 215 -0.16 16.45 -28.03
C LYS A 215 0.33 17.51 -29.01
N ARG A 216 1.24 18.42 -28.63
CA ARG A 216 1.77 19.39 -29.59
C ARG A 216 2.85 18.70 -30.43
N PRO A 217 2.66 18.54 -31.76
CA PRO A 217 3.72 18.05 -32.62
C PRO A 217 4.93 18.97 -32.43
N GLN A 218 6.09 18.39 -32.11
CA GLN A 218 7.33 19.15 -32.19
C GLN A 218 7.44 19.65 -33.64
N PRO A 219 7.57 20.97 -33.87
CA PRO A 219 7.80 21.46 -35.23
C PRO A 219 8.99 20.69 -35.77
N ALA A 220 8.78 19.99 -36.89
CA ALA A 220 9.85 19.27 -37.56
C ALA A 220 10.96 20.28 -37.79
N ASN A 221 12.11 20.09 -37.15
CA ASN A 221 13.28 20.92 -37.38
C ASN A 221 13.61 20.76 -38.87
N SER A 222 13.24 21.76 -39.66
CA SER A 222 13.65 21.91 -41.05
C SER A 222 15.14 22.22 -41.04
N SER A 223 15.94 21.17 -41.21
CA SER A 223 17.35 21.24 -41.59
C SER A 223 17.48 21.73 -43.02
#